data_AF-A0A8H3H5E1-F1
#
_entry.id   AF-A0A8H3H5E1-F1
#
_cell.length_a   1.000
_cell.length_b   1.000
_cell.length_c   1.000
_cell.angle_alpha   90.00
_cell.angle_beta   90.00
_cell.angle_gamma   90.00
#
_symmetry.space_group_name_H-M   'P 1'
#
loop_
_entity.id
_entity.type
_entity.pdbx_description
1 polymer ?
#
loop_
_entity_poly.entity_id
_entity_poly.type
_entity_poly.pdbx_seq_one_letter_code
_entity_poly.pdbx_strand_id
1 'polypeptide(L)'
;MTYINLCQMHRAESTYVEQGRQNHWPSVIDWDDVLERLKSPEIVKALRNIIDDPHSSEFFVTFYNNIRRDGALKAASIRAQLDTFELSHPGYYGEQGLLILFDTLNELFPNLTSEECRPLSARQFFMSVLVPEAAALLIEQDMDCTHQEALITLRESRQYGLAMFPDRGGFFGSGKGDHMDEAGAKQLEWRKEVAGLTYPGHHAEIAQSSMFKTRFLEKETDPDVLIVD
;
A
#
# COMPACT_ATOMS: atom_id res chain seq x y z
N MET A 1 31.33 7.96 9.99
CA MET A 1 30.36 7.35 10.92
C MET A 1 29.22 6.76 10.09
N THR A 2 29.47 5.62 9.45
CA THR A 2 28.61 5.10 8.36
C THR A 2 28.05 3.70 8.68
N TYR A 3 28.69 2.99 9.62
CA TYR A 3 28.31 1.62 10.00
C TYR A 3 27.08 1.52 10.90
N ILE A 4 26.83 2.51 11.78
CA ILE A 4 25.67 2.45 12.71
C ILE A 4 24.34 2.59 11.95
N ASN A 5 24.27 3.45 10.94
CA ASN A 5 23.07 3.62 10.11
C ASN A 5 22.78 2.37 9.25
N LEU A 6 23.82 1.73 8.70
CA LEU A 6 23.66 0.49 7.92
C LEU A 6 23.14 -0.67 8.79
N CYS A 7 23.62 -0.79 10.04
CA CYS A 7 23.14 -1.80 10.98
C CYS A 7 21.70 -1.54 11.46
N GLN A 8 21.29 -0.29 11.60
CA GLN A 8 19.91 0.06 11.97
C GLN A 8 18.95 -0.21 10.82
N MET A 9 19.34 0.11 9.59
CA MET A 9 18.58 -0.16 8.38
C MET A 9 18.38 -1.67 8.16
N HIS A 10 19.45 -2.48 8.19
CA HIS A 10 19.33 -3.94 8.09
C HIS A 10 18.48 -4.56 9.23
N ARG A 11 18.54 -4.00 10.44
CA ARG A 11 17.72 -4.49 11.56
C ARG A 11 16.24 -4.11 11.40
N ALA A 12 15.97 -2.91 10.89
CA ALA A 12 14.62 -2.46 10.57
C ALA A 12 14.05 -3.30 9.41
N GLU A 13 14.81 -3.49 8.34
CA GLU A 13 14.48 -4.36 7.21
C GLU A 13 14.17 -5.79 7.67
N SER A 14 15.05 -6.39 8.49
CA SER A 14 14.81 -7.72 9.06
C SER A 14 13.55 -7.79 9.93
N THR A 15 13.13 -6.69 10.55
CA THR A 15 11.93 -6.65 11.41
C THR A 15 10.66 -6.56 10.56
N TYR A 16 10.65 -5.66 9.57
CA TYR A 16 9.50 -5.50 8.69
C TYR A 16 9.29 -6.72 7.79
N VAL A 17 10.36 -7.37 7.36
CA VAL A 17 10.29 -8.60 6.55
C VAL A 17 9.67 -9.74 7.35
N GLU A 18 10.08 -9.90 8.61
CA GLU A 18 9.49 -10.90 9.49
C GLU A 18 8.02 -10.58 9.78
N GLN A 19 7.66 -9.30 9.95
CA GLN A 19 6.27 -8.86 10.07
C GLN A 19 5.48 -9.21 8.80
N GLY A 20 6.02 -8.94 7.60
CA GLY A 20 5.36 -9.30 6.35
C GLY A 20 5.16 -10.80 6.21
N ARG A 21 6.14 -11.60 6.65
CA ARG A 21 6.02 -13.07 6.69
C ARG A 21 4.91 -13.53 7.63
N GLN A 22 4.84 -12.98 8.85
CA GLN A 22 3.79 -13.33 9.82
C GLN A 22 2.39 -12.93 9.36
N ASN A 23 2.29 -11.82 8.62
CA ASN A 23 1.04 -11.32 8.05
C ASN A 23 0.75 -11.85 6.64
N HIS A 24 1.62 -12.71 6.10
CA HIS A 24 1.51 -13.32 4.78
C HIS A 24 1.43 -12.30 3.63
N TRP A 25 2.10 -11.15 3.76
CA TRP A 25 2.20 -10.18 2.66
C TRP A 25 3.12 -10.70 1.55
N PRO A 26 2.84 -10.40 0.27
CA PRO A 26 3.61 -10.92 -0.85
C PRO A 26 5.07 -10.47 -0.83
N SER A 27 6.01 -11.42 -0.90
CA SER A 27 7.46 -11.15 -1.04
C SER A 27 7.92 -11.03 -2.49
N VAL A 28 7.09 -11.52 -3.41
CA VAL A 28 7.23 -11.40 -4.86
C VAL A 28 5.90 -10.91 -5.41
N ILE A 29 5.96 -9.91 -6.29
CA ILE A 29 4.80 -9.33 -6.95
C ILE A 29 5.00 -9.55 -8.45
N ASP A 30 3.97 -10.11 -9.09
CA ASP A 30 3.84 -10.12 -10.53
C ASP A 30 3.21 -8.80 -10.98
N TRP A 31 4.04 -7.90 -11.50
CA TRP A 31 3.60 -6.56 -11.88
C TRP A 31 2.69 -6.57 -13.12
N ASP A 32 2.83 -7.56 -14.00
CA ASP A 32 1.96 -7.69 -15.16
C ASP A 32 0.55 -8.09 -14.71
N ASP A 33 0.44 -9.03 -13.77
CA ASP A 33 -0.84 -9.39 -13.14
C ASP A 33 -1.48 -8.20 -12.39
N VAL A 34 -0.70 -7.42 -11.64
CA VAL A 34 -1.20 -6.20 -10.97
C VAL A 34 -1.78 -5.21 -11.98
N LEU A 35 -1.10 -5.01 -13.11
CA LEU A 35 -1.58 -4.14 -14.19
C LEU A 35 -2.88 -4.65 -14.81
N GLU A 36 -2.99 -5.96 -15.06
CA GLU A 36 -4.21 -6.57 -15.59
C GLU A 36 -5.39 -6.42 -14.63
N ARG A 37 -5.19 -6.71 -13.34
CA ARG A 37 -6.21 -6.57 -12.30
C ARG A 37 -6.64 -5.12 -12.10
N LEU A 38 -5.70 -4.17 -12.08
CA LEU A 38 -6.02 -2.75 -11.99
C LEU A 38 -6.89 -2.27 -13.15
N LYS A 39 -6.68 -2.82 -14.35
CA LYS A 39 -7.47 -2.54 -15.56
C LYS A 39 -8.79 -3.31 -15.62
N SER A 40 -9.06 -4.19 -14.65
CA SER A 40 -10.31 -4.96 -14.61
C SER A 40 -11.54 -4.05 -14.52
N PRO A 41 -12.67 -4.43 -15.15
CA PRO A 41 -13.89 -3.62 -15.11
C PRO A 41 -14.40 -3.35 -13.69
N GLU A 42 -14.14 -4.26 -12.76
CA GLU A 42 -14.58 -4.14 -11.36
C GLU A 42 -13.84 -3.01 -10.64
N ILE A 43 -12.49 -3.03 -10.68
CA ILE A 43 -11.66 -1.98 -10.06
C ILE A 43 -11.89 -0.64 -10.75
N VAL A 44 -11.92 -0.60 -12.09
CA VAL A 44 -12.15 0.64 -12.84
C VAL A 44 -13.51 1.25 -12.48
N LYS A 45 -14.56 0.43 -12.32
CA LYS A 45 -15.88 0.91 -11.90
C LYS A 45 -15.86 1.42 -10.46
N ALA A 46 -15.20 0.72 -9.53
CA ALA A 46 -15.09 1.17 -8.15
C ALA A 46 -14.38 2.53 -8.05
N LEU A 47 -13.27 2.70 -8.76
CA LEU A 47 -12.53 3.97 -8.82
C LEU A 47 -13.33 5.09 -9.48
N ARG A 48 -14.13 4.80 -10.51
CA ARG A 48 -15.07 5.78 -11.09
C ARG A 48 -16.11 6.25 -10.08
N ASN A 49 -16.67 5.35 -9.27
CA ASN A 49 -17.62 5.75 -8.24
C ASN A 49 -16.99 6.73 -7.23
N ILE A 50 -15.71 6.53 -6.90
CA ILE A 50 -14.95 7.45 -6.03
C ILE A 50 -14.69 8.80 -6.74
N ILE A 51 -14.42 8.78 -8.04
CA ILE A 51 -14.27 10.02 -8.82
C ILE A 51 -15.60 10.80 -8.85
N ASP A 52 -16.72 10.10 -9.04
CA ASP A 52 -18.06 10.69 -9.12
C ASP A 52 -18.56 11.19 -7.74
N ASP A 53 -18.22 10.49 -6.65
CA ASP A 53 -18.48 10.91 -5.26
C ASP A 53 -17.21 10.80 -4.38
N PRO A 54 -16.30 11.80 -4.42
CA PRO A 54 -15.05 11.76 -3.66
C PRO A 54 -15.23 11.68 -2.15
N HIS A 55 -16.35 12.14 -1.61
CA HIS A 55 -16.63 12.10 -0.18
C HIS A 55 -16.90 10.70 0.35
N SER A 56 -17.11 9.71 -0.53
CA SER A 56 -17.17 8.29 -0.17
C SER A 56 -15.80 7.72 0.26
N SER A 57 -14.70 8.34 -0.16
CA SER A 57 -13.33 7.89 0.14
C SER A 57 -12.84 8.44 1.49
N GLU A 58 -12.33 7.55 2.36
CA GLU A 58 -11.68 7.97 3.62
C GLU A 58 -10.42 8.80 3.34
N PHE A 59 -9.70 8.49 2.26
CA PHE A 59 -8.48 9.21 1.88
C PHE A 59 -8.78 10.64 1.46
N PHE A 60 -9.79 10.85 0.60
CA PHE A 60 -10.21 12.19 0.20
C PHE A 60 -10.69 13.00 1.41
N VAL A 61 -11.56 12.41 2.25
CA VAL A 61 -12.10 13.11 3.44
C VAL A 61 -10.97 13.49 4.39
N THR A 62 -10.04 12.58 4.67
CA THR A 62 -8.88 12.84 5.53
C THR A 62 -8.03 13.97 4.96
N PHE A 63 -7.70 13.90 3.67
CA PHE A 63 -6.85 14.88 3.01
C PHE A 63 -7.51 16.26 2.94
N TYR A 64 -8.79 16.30 2.59
CA TYR A 64 -9.60 17.52 2.55
C TYR A 64 -9.67 18.19 3.92
N ASN A 65 -9.91 17.41 4.98
CA ASN A 65 -9.94 17.92 6.35
C ASN A 65 -8.59 18.46 6.80
N ASN A 66 -7.48 17.82 6.41
CA ASN A 66 -6.13 18.31 6.69
C ASN A 66 -5.89 19.68 6.02
N ILE A 67 -6.25 19.84 4.75
CA ILE A 67 -6.14 21.14 4.05
C ILE A 67 -7.02 22.21 4.71
N ARG A 68 -8.26 21.87 5.07
CA ARG A 68 -9.18 22.82 5.73
C ARG A 68 -8.69 23.26 7.11
N ARG A 69 -8.10 22.35 7.88
CA ARG A 69 -7.60 22.61 9.23
C ARG A 69 -6.33 23.45 9.22
N ASP A 70 -5.37 23.10 8.36
CA ASP A 70 -4.03 23.69 8.38
C ASP A 70 -3.88 24.89 7.43
N GLY A 71 -4.80 25.04 6.47
CA GLY A 71 -4.74 26.05 5.41
C GLY A 71 -3.78 25.65 4.28
N ALA A 72 -4.05 26.14 3.06
CA ALA A 72 -3.33 25.74 1.85
C ALA A 72 -1.80 25.93 1.93
N LEU A 73 -1.33 26.99 2.61
CA LEU A 73 0.09 27.29 2.79
C LEU A 73 0.83 26.28 3.67
N LYS A 74 0.18 25.74 4.70
CA LYS A 74 0.76 24.76 5.60
C LYS A 74 0.64 23.34 5.04
N ALA A 75 -0.45 23.04 4.32
CA ALA A 75 -0.59 21.83 3.52
C ALA A 75 0.47 21.74 2.39
N ALA A 76 0.90 22.87 1.85
CA ALA A 76 2.00 22.96 0.89
C ALA A 76 3.40 22.88 1.55
N SER A 77 3.51 22.83 2.88
CA SER A 77 4.82 22.72 3.55
C SER A 77 5.45 21.34 3.32
N ILE A 78 6.78 21.27 3.32
CA ILE A 78 7.55 20.02 3.15
C ILE A 78 7.10 18.95 4.17
N ARG A 79 6.75 19.35 5.39
CA ARG A 79 6.28 18.44 6.43
C ARG A 79 4.90 17.87 6.14
N ALA A 80 3.96 18.71 5.70
CA ALA A 80 2.63 18.24 5.30
C ALA A 80 2.69 17.40 4.01
N GLN A 81 3.59 17.72 3.09
CA GLN A 81 3.86 16.88 1.91
C GLN A 81 4.44 15.51 2.31
N LEU A 82 5.29 15.46 3.34
CA LEU A 82 5.82 14.20 3.89
C LEU A 82 4.74 13.38 4.60
N ASP A 83 3.90 14.03 5.43
CA ASP A 83 2.76 13.35 6.09
C ASP A 83 1.76 12.82 5.04
N THR A 84 1.56 13.57 3.95
CA THR A 84 0.75 13.13 2.79
C THR A 84 1.38 11.96 2.07
N PHE A 85 2.70 11.98 1.89
CA PHE A 85 3.46 10.90 1.26
C PHE A 85 3.36 9.59 2.06
N GLU A 86 3.40 9.66 3.39
CA GLU A 86 3.16 8.49 4.24
C GLU A 86 1.72 7.96 4.12
N LEU A 87 0.73 8.85 4.01
CA LEU A 87 -0.68 8.46 3.88
C LEU A 87 -1.01 7.84 2.50
N SER A 88 -0.30 8.27 1.46
CA SER A 88 -0.53 7.91 0.05
C SER A 88 0.19 6.64 -0.40
N HIS A 89 0.98 6.02 0.49
CA HIS A 89 1.75 4.82 0.14
C HIS A 89 0.84 3.60 -0.10
N PRO A 90 1.09 2.83 -1.17
CA PRO A 90 0.26 1.68 -1.55
C PRO A 90 0.57 0.42 -0.71
N GLY A 91 0.85 0.57 0.59
CA GLY A 91 1.15 -0.54 1.49
C GLY A 91 2.32 -1.41 1.02
N TYR A 92 2.13 -2.73 0.99
CA TYR A 92 3.18 -3.68 0.61
C TYR A 92 3.61 -3.56 -0.86
N TYR A 93 2.87 -2.87 -1.74
CA TYR A 93 3.32 -2.63 -3.11
C TYR A 93 4.52 -1.67 -3.18
N GLY A 94 4.82 -0.93 -2.10
CA GLY A 94 6.01 -0.08 -2.01
C GLY A 94 6.06 1.05 -3.03
N GLU A 95 7.27 1.59 -3.26
CA GLU A 95 7.48 2.70 -4.19
C GLU A 95 7.34 2.24 -5.65
N GLN A 96 7.74 1.01 -5.98
CA GLN A 96 7.52 0.46 -7.32
C GLN A 96 6.03 0.42 -7.67
N GLY A 97 5.21 -0.06 -6.74
CA GLY A 97 3.75 -0.05 -6.88
C GLY A 97 3.19 1.35 -7.04
N LEU A 98 3.70 2.32 -6.27
CA LEU A 98 3.26 3.72 -6.37
C LEU A 98 3.39 4.24 -7.80
N LEU A 99 4.52 3.99 -8.46
CA LEU A 99 4.76 4.42 -9.84
C LEU A 99 3.83 3.72 -10.83
N ILE A 100 3.74 2.40 -10.75
CA ILE A 100 2.93 1.57 -11.65
C ILE A 100 1.45 1.96 -11.52
N LEU A 101 0.93 2.06 -10.29
CA LEU A 101 -0.45 2.45 -10.04
C LEU A 101 -0.69 3.88 -10.53
N PHE A 102 0.18 4.83 -10.21
CA PHE A 102 0.01 6.23 -10.63
C PHE A 102 -0.04 6.36 -12.15
N ASP A 103 0.93 5.80 -12.88
CA ASP A 103 0.99 5.90 -14.33
C ASP A 103 -0.23 5.23 -14.98
N THR A 104 -0.58 4.03 -14.52
CA THR A 104 -1.73 3.30 -15.07
C THR A 104 -3.06 4.01 -14.80
N LEU A 105 -3.22 4.61 -13.61
CA LEU A 105 -4.43 5.37 -13.29
C LEU A 105 -4.55 6.64 -14.16
N ASN A 106 -3.43 7.30 -14.48
CA ASN A 106 -3.43 8.44 -15.41
C ASN A 106 -3.81 8.00 -16.84
N GLU A 107 -3.42 6.79 -17.27
CA GLU A 107 -3.86 6.21 -18.55
C GLU A 107 -5.36 5.86 -18.56
N LEU A 108 -5.88 5.34 -17.45
CA LEU A 108 -7.29 4.95 -17.32
C LEU A 108 -8.23 6.15 -17.20
N PHE A 109 -7.76 7.24 -16.59
CA PHE A 109 -8.55 8.45 -16.31
C PHE A 109 -7.88 9.73 -16.81
N PRO A 110 -7.58 9.85 -18.12
CA PRO A 110 -6.80 10.97 -18.66
C PRO A 110 -7.55 12.30 -18.63
N ASN A 111 -8.88 12.25 -18.52
CA ASN A 111 -9.75 13.43 -18.57
C ASN A 111 -10.16 13.94 -17.18
N LEU A 112 -9.54 13.46 -16.10
CA LEU A 112 -9.85 13.92 -14.76
C LEU A 112 -9.59 15.43 -14.65
N THR A 113 -10.65 16.22 -14.55
CA THR A 113 -10.54 17.68 -14.58
C THR A 113 -10.25 18.26 -13.21
N SER A 114 -9.64 19.44 -13.18
CA SER A 114 -9.40 20.15 -11.93
C SER A 114 -10.68 20.52 -11.18
N GLU A 115 -11.84 20.56 -11.84
CA GLU A 115 -13.14 20.84 -11.20
C GLU A 115 -13.68 19.62 -10.44
N GLU A 116 -13.54 18.41 -11.01
CA GLU A 116 -13.91 17.15 -10.35
C GLU A 116 -13.02 16.87 -9.13
N CYS A 117 -11.77 17.32 -9.17
CA CYS A 117 -10.80 17.07 -8.11
C CYS A 117 -10.82 18.10 -6.97
N ARG A 118 -11.66 19.14 -7.04
CA ARG A 118 -11.56 20.28 -6.10
C ARG A 118 -11.71 19.84 -4.64
N PRO A 119 -10.93 20.44 -3.72
CA PRO A 119 -9.99 21.56 -3.92
C PRO A 119 -8.59 21.12 -4.36
N LEU A 120 -8.41 19.87 -4.75
CA LEU A 120 -7.12 19.29 -5.10
C LEU A 120 -6.80 19.51 -6.57
N SER A 121 -5.50 19.59 -6.88
CA SER A 121 -5.06 19.35 -8.25
C SER A 121 -5.30 17.90 -8.64
N ALA A 122 -5.45 17.61 -9.94
CA ALA A 122 -5.60 16.24 -10.43
C ALA A 122 -4.47 15.33 -9.91
N ARG A 123 -3.21 15.80 -9.96
CA ARG A 123 -2.07 15.04 -9.42
C ARG A 123 -2.19 14.72 -7.93
N GLN A 124 -2.65 15.66 -7.11
CA GLN A 124 -2.89 15.41 -5.68
C GLN A 124 -4.04 14.43 -5.46
N PHE A 125 -5.07 14.50 -6.29
CA PHE A 125 -6.18 13.55 -6.24
C PHE A 125 -5.71 12.13 -6.58
N PHE A 126 -4.91 11.96 -7.64
CA PHE A 126 -4.31 10.67 -7.98
C PHE A 126 -3.45 10.13 -6.84
N MET A 127 -2.48 10.93 -6.37
CA MET A 127 -1.54 10.48 -5.33
C MET A 127 -2.24 10.21 -4.00
N SER A 128 -3.07 11.14 -3.53
CA SER A 128 -3.62 11.09 -2.18
C SER A 128 -4.92 10.28 -2.08
N VAL A 129 -5.57 9.94 -3.20
CA VAL A 129 -6.88 9.27 -3.22
C VAL A 129 -6.84 8.04 -4.11
N LEU A 130 -6.66 8.20 -5.43
CA LEU A 130 -6.85 7.06 -6.34
C LEU A 130 -5.79 5.98 -6.20
N VAL A 131 -4.53 6.32 -5.95
CA VAL A 131 -3.47 5.35 -5.71
C VAL A 131 -3.74 4.50 -4.46
N PRO A 132 -3.96 5.09 -3.26
CA PRO A 132 -4.21 4.27 -2.08
C PRO A 132 -5.55 3.51 -2.15
N GLU A 133 -6.57 4.02 -2.84
CA GLU A 133 -7.82 3.29 -3.10
C GLU A 133 -7.60 2.10 -4.04
N ALA A 134 -6.88 2.30 -5.15
CA ALA A 134 -6.53 1.22 -6.06
C ALA A 134 -5.70 0.13 -5.36
N ALA A 135 -4.73 0.53 -4.53
CA ALA A 135 -3.95 -0.39 -3.73
C ALA A 135 -4.83 -1.17 -2.73
N ALA A 136 -5.77 -0.51 -2.06
CA ALA A 136 -6.71 -1.19 -1.15
C ALA A 136 -7.56 -2.24 -1.90
N LEU A 137 -8.11 -1.90 -3.06
CA LEU A 137 -8.88 -2.83 -3.89
C LEU A 137 -8.05 -4.03 -4.36
N LEU A 138 -6.78 -3.82 -4.72
CA LEU A 138 -5.89 -4.93 -5.08
C LEU A 138 -5.53 -5.79 -3.85
N ILE A 139 -5.39 -5.19 -2.67
CA ILE A 139 -5.19 -5.92 -1.40
C ILE A 139 -6.42 -6.76 -1.05
N GLU A 140 -7.64 -6.26 -1.27
CA GLU A 140 -8.86 -7.05 -1.07
C GLU A 140 -8.84 -8.33 -1.91
N GLN A 141 -8.37 -8.23 -3.16
CA GLN A 141 -8.24 -9.37 -4.06
C GLN A 141 -7.11 -10.31 -3.64
N ASP A 142 -5.94 -9.78 -3.29
CA ASP A 142 -4.76 -10.56 -2.92
C ASP A 142 -4.99 -11.35 -1.62
N MET A 143 -5.69 -10.73 -0.66
CA MET A 143 -5.86 -11.25 0.70
C MET A 143 -7.24 -11.87 0.95
N ASP A 144 -8.14 -11.82 -0.04
CA ASP A 144 -9.55 -12.27 0.07
C ASP A 144 -10.23 -11.71 1.33
N CYS A 145 -10.17 -10.39 1.50
CA CYS A 145 -10.60 -9.70 2.72
C CYS A 145 -11.58 -8.56 2.44
N THR A 146 -12.18 -8.02 3.50
CA THR A 146 -13.06 -6.86 3.38
C THR A 146 -12.27 -5.57 3.10
N HIS A 147 -12.90 -4.58 2.47
CA HIS A 147 -12.29 -3.26 2.25
C HIS A 147 -11.68 -2.65 3.52
N GLN A 148 -12.34 -2.78 4.68
CA GLN A 148 -11.81 -2.25 5.93
C GLN A 148 -10.53 -2.98 6.39
N GLU A 149 -10.46 -4.30 6.22
CA GLU A 149 -9.26 -5.09 6.52
C GLU A 149 -8.13 -4.78 5.53
N ALA A 150 -8.46 -4.52 4.27
CA ALA A 150 -7.51 -4.08 3.27
C ALA A 150 -6.92 -2.72 3.60
N LEU A 151 -7.71 -1.75 4.10
CA LEU A 151 -7.21 -0.46 4.57
C LEU A 151 -6.27 -0.59 5.78
N ILE A 152 -6.54 -1.51 6.71
CA ILE A 152 -5.63 -1.81 7.82
C ILE A 152 -4.33 -2.38 7.27
N THR A 153 -4.43 -3.38 6.38
CA THR A 153 -3.29 -4.02 5.74
C THR A 153 -2.43 -3.00 4.97
N LEU A 154 -3.06 -2.13 4.19
CA LEU A 154 -2.41 -1.03 3.46
C LEU A 154 -1.58 -0.16 4.39
N ARG A 155 -2.10 0.19 5.57
CA ARG A 155 -1.42 1.06 6.54
C ARG A 155 -0.27 0.36 7.26
N GLU A 156 -0.50 -0.88 7.70
CA GLU A 156 0.48 -1.66 8.46
C GLU A 156 1.64 -2.13 7.59
N SER A 157 1.40 -2.35 6.29
CA SER A 157 2.39 -2.90 5.37
C SER A 157 3.28 -1.89 4.67
N ARG A 158 3.15 -0.59 4.95
CA ARG A 158 3.93 0.46 4.26
C ARG A 158 5.43 0.30 4.42
N GLN A 159 5.91 0.10 5.64
CA GLN A 159 7.35 -0.04 5.90
C GLN A 159 7.91 -1.33 5.29
N TYR A 160 7.08 -2.38 5.22
CA TYR A 160 7.43 -3.59 4.49
C TYR A 160 7.53 -3.32 2.99
N GLY A 161 6.56 -2.64 2.38
CA GLY A 161 6.58 -2.31 0.96
C GLY A 161 7.78 -1.44 0.58
N LEU A 162 8.08 -0.42 1.38
CA LEU A 162 9.29 0.42 1.22
C LEU A 162 10.58 -0.41 1.26
N ALA A 163 10.65 -1.38 2.17
CA ALA A 163 11.83 -2.24 2.29
C ALA A 163 11.93 -3.25 1.13
N MET A 164 10.81 -3.84 0.68
CA MET A 164 10.79 -4.95 -0.27
C MET A 164 10.74 -4.52 -1.73
N PHE A 165 10.08 -3.39 -2.01
CA PHE A 165 9.82 -2.88 -3.35
C PHE A 165 10.17 -1.37 -3.46
N PRO A 166 11.41 -0.96 -3.14
CA PRO A 166 11.84 0.43 -3.30
C PRO A 166 12.01 0.81 -4.77
N ASP A 167 11.85 2.09 -5.08
CA ASP A 167 12.12 2.61 -6.41
C ASP A 167 13.62 2.95 -6.54
N ARG A 168 14.36 2.04 -7.16
CA ARG A 168 15.81 2.16 -7.39
C ARG A 168 16.14 3.05 -8.59
N GLY A 169 15.13 3.43 -9.39
CA GLY A 169 15.26 4.36 -10.51
C GLY A 169 15.05 5.83 -10.13
N GLY A 170 14.70 6.10 -8.87
CA GLY A 170 14.53 7.43 -8.32
C GLY A 170 13.53 8.26 -9.12
N PHE A 171 12.24 8.19 -8.80
CA PHE A 171 11.23 9.02 -9.46
C PHE A 171 11.27 10.51 -9.05
N PHE A 172 12.30 10.91 -8.28
CA PHE A 172 12.79 12.30 -8.22
C PHE A 172 14.15 12.49 -8.91
N GLY A 173 14.54 11.65 -9.87
CA GLY A 173 15.86 11.66 -10.52
C GLY A 173 16.01 10.71 -11.71
N SER A 174 15.72 11.23 -12.91
CA SER A 174 16.06 10.75 -14.26
C SER A 174 16.90 9.47 -14.43
N GLY A 175 16.42 8.55 -15.27
CA GLY A 175 17.33 7.63 -15.96
C GLY A 175 16.64 6.48 -16.65
N LYS A 176 16.25 6.67 -17.92
CA LYS A 176 15.94 5.57 -18.83
C LYS A 176 17.20 4.70 -18.96
N GLY A 177 17.18 3.53 -18.34
CA GLY A 177 18.25 2.56 -18.39
C GLY A 177 17.84 1.34 -17.59
N ASP A 178 17.25 0.35 -18.26
CA ASP A 178 16.91 -0.97 -17.73
C ASP A 178 18.17 -1.80 -17.41
N HIS A 179 19.10 -1.23 -16.66
CA HIS A 179 20.20 -1.94 -16.08
C HIS A 179 19.87 -2.15 -14.61
N MET A 180 19.37 -3.35 -14.27
CA MET A 180 19.29 -3.79 -12.89
C MET A 180 20.69 -3.67 -12.29
N ASP A 181 20.85 -2.78 -11.31
CA ASP A 181 22.12 -2.59 -10.63
C ASP A 181 22.42 -3.79 -9.73
N GLU A 182 23.68 -3.93 -9.31
CA GLU A 182 24.12 -5.05 -8.45
C GLU A 182 23.30 -5.14 -7.15
N ALA A 183 22.85 -3.99 -6.64
CA ALA A 183 22.02 -3.93 -5.45
C ALA A 183 20.61 -4.48 -5.72
N GLY A 184 20.03 -4.22 -6.90
CA GLY A 184 18.72 -4.72 -7.30
C GLY A 184 18.73 -6.22 -7.54
N ALA A 185 19.81 -6.73 -8.16
CA ALA A 185 20.02 -8.17 -8.32
C ALA A 185 20.13 -8.89 -6.97
N LYS A 186 20.90 -8.35 -6.02
CA LYS A 186 21.03 -8.92 -4.67
C LYS A 186 19.71 -8.90 -3.91
N GLN A 187 18.92 -7.83 -4.03
CA GLN A 187 17.62 -7.78 -3.37
C GLN A 187 16.60 -8.71 -4.03
N LEU A 188 16.62 -8.88 -5.35
CA LEU A 188 15.76 -9.84 -6.03
C LEU A 188 16.07 -11.28 -5.59
N GLU A 189 17.36 -11.63 -5.51
CA GLU A 189 17.77 -12.95 -4.99
C GLU A 189 17.35 -13.11 -3.53
N TRP A 190 17.57 -12.10 -2.68
CA TRP A 190 17.10 -12.12 -1.29
C TRP A 190 15.57 -12.25 -1.18
N ARG A 191 14.79 -11.61 -2.06
CA ARG A 191 13.32 -11.76 -2.10
C ARG A 191 12.91 -13.18 -2.48
N LYS A 192 13.59 -13.79 -3.45
CA LYS A 192 13.39 -15.20 -3.84
C LYS A 192 13.81 -16.16 -2.73
N GLU A 193 14.90 -15.88 -2.02
CA GLU A 193 15.32 -16.64 -0.85
C GLU A 193 14.26 -16.54 0.26
N VAL A 194 13.77 -15.34 0.57
CA VAL A 194 12.68 -15.13 1.54
C VAL A 194 11.42 -15.89 1.12
N ALA A 195 11.11 -15.95 -0.18
CA ALA A 195 10.00 -16.75 -0.71
C ALA A 195 10.25 -18.27 -0.61
N GLY A 196 11.48 -18.73 -0.83
CA GLY A 196 11.88 -20.15 -0.78
C GLY A 196 12.16 -20.69 0.62
N LEU A 197 12.38 -19.82 1.61
CA LEU A 197 12.60 -20.17 3.02
C LEU A 197 11.29 -20.48 3.79
N THR A 198 10.17 -20.70 3.10
CA THR A 198 9.02 -21.41 3.68
C THR A 198 9.50 -22.76 4.22
N TYR A 199 9.69 -22.86 5.54
CA TYR A 199 10.23 -24.04 6.21
C TYR A 199 9.50 -25.33 5.77
N PRO A 200 10.22 -26.44 5.54
CA PRO A 200 9.62 -27.72 5.18
C PRO A 200 8.89 -28.27 6.40
N GLY A 201 7.61 -27.94 6.51
CA GLY A 201 6.82 -28.25 7.70
C GLY A 201 5.32 -28.01 7.59
N HIS A 202 4.77 -27.83 6.39
CA HIS A 202 3.37 -28.14 6.05
C HIS A 202 3.24 -28.00 4.53
N HIS A 203 3.33 -29.12 3.82
CA HIS A 203 2.69 -29.21 2.51
C HIS A 203 1.18 -29.16 2.78
N ALA A 204 0.59 -27.97 2.66
CA ALA A 204 -0.81 -27.82 2.34
C ALA A 204 -0.85 -27.24 0.93
N GLU A 205 -1.57 -27.94 0.07
CA GLU A 205 -1.80 -27.63 -1.33
C GLU A 205 -2.16 -26.16 -1.50
N ILE A 206 -1.75 -25.59 -2.63
CA ILE A 206 -2.33 -24.35 -3.16
C ILE A 206 -3.79 -24.67 -3.47
N ALA A 207 -4.62 -24.58 -2.44
CA ALA A 207 -6.07 -24.56 -2.51
C ALA A 207 -6.47 -23.20 -1.95
N GLN A 208 -6.85 -22.30 -2.85
CA GLN A 208 -7.75 -21.22 -2.51
C GLN A 208 -8.95 -21.82 -1.75
N SER A 209 -9.34 -21.16 -0.66
CA SER A 209 -10.52 -21.45 0.17
C SER A 209 -10.32 -22.34 1.42
N SER A 210 -10.76 -21.76 2.55
CA SER A 210 -11.43 -22.41 3.69
C SER A 210 -10.71 -22.56 5.05
N MET A 211 -9.66 -21.80 5.39
CA MET A 211 -9.10 -21.87 6.76
C MET A 211 -8.78 -20.53 7.47
N PHE A 212 -9.47 -19.44 7.15
CA PHE A 212 -9.25 -18.15 7.82
C PHE A 212 -10.35 -17.68 8.79
N LYS A 213 -11.29 -18.57 9.16
CA LYS A 213 -12.43 -18.19 10.01
C LYS A 213 -12.10 -18.01 11.51
N THR A 214 -10.85 -18.19 11.94
CA THR A 214 -10.54 -18.30 13.38
C THR A 214 -9.91 -17.07 14.03
N ARG A 215 -9.71 -15.95 13.33
CA ARG A 215 -9.08 -14.75 13.96
C ARG A 215 -10.07 -13.73 14.55
N PHE A 216 -11.37 -13.85 14.28
CA PHE A 216 -12.37 -12.85 14.70
C PHE A 216 -13.48 -13.37 15.63
N LEU A 217 -13.36 -14.60 16.14
CA LEU A 217 -14.38 -15.22 16.98
C LEU A 217 -13.84 -15.63 18.35
N GLU A 218 -13.18 -14.71 19.04
CA GLU A 218 -12.89 -14.81 20.48
C GLU A 218 -12.80 -13.39 21.08
N LYS A 219 -13.94 -12.69 21.06
CA LYS A 219 -14.28 -11.76 22.14
C LYS A 219 -15.49 -12.33 22.83
N GLU A 220 -15.25 -13.32 23.69
CA GLU A 220 -16.21 -13.65 24.74
C GLU A 220 -16.43 -12.39 25.58
N THR A 221 -17.67 -11.94 25.55
CA THR A 221 -18.24 -11.00 26.50
C THR A 221 -18.14 -11.61 27.89
N ASP A 222 -17.32 -11.03 28.76
CA ASP A 222 -17.33 -11.28 30.20
C ASP A 222 -18.48 -10.47 30.83
N PRO A 223 -19.54 -11.11 31.36
CA PRO A 223 -20.63 -10.43 32.03
C PRO A 223 -20.55 -10.67 33.53
N ASP A 224 -19.59 -10.06 34.23
CA ASP A 224 -19.64 -9.95 35.69
C ASP A 224 -18.86 -8.72 36.19
N VAL A 225 -19.48 -7.54 36.06
CA VAL A 225 -19.19 -6.41 36.96
C VAL A 225 -20.41 -6.22 37.84
N LEU A 226 -20.35 -6.86 39.00
CA LEU A 226 -21.32 -6.76 40.08
C LEU A 226 -21.41 -5.31 40.59
N ILE A 227 -22.66 -4.87 40.78
CA ILE A 227 -23.05 -3.69 41.55
C ILE A 227 -22.88 -4.00 43.06
N VAL A 228 -22.91 -2.93 43.86
CA VAL A 228 -23.16 -2.79 45.32
C VAL A 228 -21.88 -2.87 46.18
N ASP A 229 -21.50 -1.90 47.02
CA ASP A 229 -22.20 -0.79 47.72
C ASP A 229 -21.62 0.61 47.43
#